data_AF-A0A8S0GZS5-F1
#
_entry.id   AF-A0A8S0GZS5-F1
#
_cell.length_a   1.000
_cell.length_b   1.000
_cell.length_c   1.000
_cell.angle_alpha   90.00
_cell.angle_beta   90.00
_cell.angle_gamma   90.00
#
_symmetry.space_group_name_H-M   'P 1'
#
loop_
_entity.id
_entity.type
_entity.pdbx_description
1 polymer ?
#
loop_
_entity_poly.entity_id
_entity_poly.type
_entity_poly.pdbx_seq_one_letter_code
_entity_poly.pdbx_strand_id
1 'polypeptide(L)'
;MHVPVLLYSGDGDQLVALDKNAAALARKLPVAPDFKLLAGAGHFVFMAPCSAQQMAAMPALCTDADGVDREDIHRNLILEAGNFFAHTLGRPSRAGMQTADQ
;
A
#
# COMPACT_ATOMS: atom_id res chain seq x y z
N MET A 1 19.98 -9.55 0.71
CA MET A 1 18.68 -10.02 0.19
C MET A 1 17.99 -8.82 -0.45
N HIS A 2 17.66 -8.89 -1.74
CA HIS A 2 16.85 -7.87 -2.41
C HIS A 2 15.43 -8.39 -2.48
N VAL A 3 14.53 -7.76 -1.72
CA VAL A 3 13.11 -8.13 -1.68
C VAL A 3 12.34 -6.95 -2.27
N PRO A 4 11.54 -7.16 -3.33
CA PRO A 4 10.67 -6.11 -3.84
C PRO A 4 9.68 -5.67 -2.77
N VAL A 5 9.40 -4.37 -2.70
CA VAL A 5 8.51 -3.78 -1.69
C VAL A 5 7.57 -2.78 -2.37
N LEU A 6 6.27 -3.02 -2.23
CA LEU A 6 5.22 -2.02 -2.39
C LEU A 6 4.87 -1.49 -0.99
N LEU A 7 5.02 -0.19 -0.78
CA LEU A 7 4.85 0.47 0.52
C LEU A 7 3.75 1.52 0.43
N TYR A 8 2.81 1.50 1.38
CA TYR A 8 1.77 2.51 1.53
C TYR A 8 1.86 3.17 2.89
N SER A 9 1.60 4.48 2.95
CA SER A 9 1.41 5.23 4.18
C SER A 9 0.40 6.34 3.95
N GLY A 10 -0.39 6.68 4.96
CA GLY A 10 -1.07 7.97 5.01
C GLY A 10 -0.11 9.05 5.49
N ASP A 11 -0.23 10.29 4.98
CA ASP A 11 0.50 11.45 5.52
C ASP A 11 -0.27 12.16 6.64
N GLY A 12 -1.55 11.82 6.83
CA GLY A 12 -2.39 12.25 7.94
C GLY A 12 -2.26 11.37 9.20
N ASP A 13 -1.43 10.33 9.17
CA ASP A 13 -1.23 9.42 10.31
C ASP A 13 -0.65 10.15 11.53
N GLN A 14 -1.44 10.22 12.61
CA GLN A 14 -1.06 10.84 13.89
C GLN A 14 -0.56 9.84 14.94
N LEU A 15 -0.63 8.53 14.66
CA LEU A 15 -0.22 7.48 15.60
C LEU A 15 1.22 7.05 15.35
N VAL A 16 1.63 6.94 14.09
CA VAL A 16 3.00 6.62 13.72
C VAL A 16 3.57 7.68 12.79
N ALA A 17 4.51 8.47 13.32
CA ALA A 17 5.13 9.56 12.58
C ALA A 17 5.82 9.05 11.30
N LEU A 18 5.43 9.61 10.16
CA LEU A 18 5.89 9.21 8.83
C LEU A 18 7.42 9.18 8.72
N ASP A 19 8.08 10.21 9.24
CA ASP A 19 9.53 10.43 9.16
C ASP A 19 10.35 9.36 9.91
N LYS A 20 9.76 8.80 10.98
CA LYS A 20 10.33 7.75 11.84
C LYS A 20 9.85 6.34 11.48
N ASN A 21 8.82 6.22 10.62
CA ASN A 21 8.24 4.94 10.21
C ASN A 21 8.40 4.70 8.69
N ALA A 22 7.34 4.82 7.89
CA ALA A 22 7.35 4.42 6.49
C ALA A 22 8.44 5.13 5.66
N ALA A 23 8.66 6.44 5.87
CA ALA A 23 9.73 7.14 5.17
C ALA A 23 11.13 6.73 5.68
N ALA A 24 11.29 6.44 6.98
CA ALA A 24 12.54 5.91 7.52
C ALA A 24 12.85 4.51 6.95
N LEU A 25 11.84 3.65 6.83
CA LEU A 25 11.96 2.33 6.22
C LEU A 25 12.34 2.45 4.75
N ALA A 26 11.63 3.28 3.98
CA ALA A 26 11.91 3.50 2.55
C ALA A 26 13.37 3.89 2.29
N ARG A 27 13.96 4.75 3.14
CA ARG A 27 15.39 5.16 3.04
C ARG A 27 16.38 4.05 3.40
N LYS A 28 15.96 3.04 4.16
CA LYS A 28 16.84 1.95 4.66
C LYS A 28 16.76 0.68 3.83
N LEU A 29 15.77 0.55 2.95
CA LEU A 29 15.68 -0.59 2.06
C LEU A 29 16.84 -0.59 1.05
N PRO A 30 17.40 -1.77 0.72
CA PRO A 30 18.53 -1.86 -0.21
C PRO A 30 18.16 -1.48 -1.64
N VAL A 31 16.86 -1.52 -1.97
CA VAL A 31 16.27 -1.01 -3.22
C VAL A 31 15.12 -0.10 -2.82
N ALA A 32 15.02 1.06 -3.47
CA ALA A 32 13.91 1.99 -3.22
C ALA A 32 12.57 1.28 -3.48
N PRO A 33 11.62 1.32 -2.53
CA PRO A 33 10.31 0.71 -2.73
C PRO A 33 9.47 1.53 -3.71
N ASP A 34 8.44 0.91 -4.28
CA ASP A 34 7.32 1.69 -4.81
C ASP A 34 6.53 2.24 -3.61
N PHE A 35 6.78 3.50 -3.26
CA PHE A 35 6.20 4.14 -2.09
C PHE A 35 5.02 5.05 -2.47
N LYS A 36 3.82 4.67 -2.05
CA LYS A 36 2.59 5.44 -2.20
C LYS A 36 2.25 6.17 -0.90
N LEU A 37 2.23 7.50 -0.97
CA LEU A 37 1.77 8.34 0.13
C LEU A 37 0.34 8.81 -0.16
N LEU A 38 -0.59 8.48 0.73
CA LEU A 38 -2.00 8.79 0.60
C LEU A 38 -2.30 10.10 1.33
N ALA A 39 -2.69 11.13 0.57
CA ALA A 39 -2.94 12.47 1.08
C ALA A 39 -4.13 12.49 2.04
N GLY A 40 -3.94 13.09 3.21
CA GLY A 40 -4.94 13.23 4.28
C GLY A 40 -5.26 11.92 5.03
N ALA A 41 -4.79 10.77 4.54
CA ALA A 41 -5.20 9.48 5.07
C ALA A 41 -4.60 9.24 6.46
N GLY A 42 -5.45 8.84 7.40
CA GLY A 42 -5.06 8.51 8.77
C GLY A 42 -4.62 7.05 8.94
N HIS A 43 -4.18 6.70 10.15
CA HIS A 43 -3.67 5.37 10.48
C HIS A 43 -4.64 4.22 10.11
N PHE A 44 -5.92 4.41 10.41
CA PHE A 44 -6.94 3.37 10.29
C PHE A 44 -7.54 3.24 8.89
N VAL A 45 -7.08 4.04 7.91
CA VAL A 45 -7.59 3.98 6.53
C VAL A 45 -7.42 2.58 5.90
N PHE A 46 -6.44 1.80 6.34
CA PHE A 46 -6.18 0.45 5.83
C PHE A 46 -7.06 -0.63 6.49
N MET A 47 -7.84 -0.29 7.52
CA MET A 47 -8.87 -1.20 8.05
C MET A 47 -10.03 -1.32 7.06
N ALA A 48 -10.68 -2.49 7.02
CA ALA A 48 -11.85 -2.69 6.17
C ALA A 48 -12.92 -1.59 6.41
N PRO A 49 -13.66 -1.17 5.37
CA PRO A 49 -14.78 -0.25 5.54
C PRO A 49 -15.75 -0.71 6.63
N CYS A 50 -16.13 0.21 7.50
CA CYS A 50 -16.99 -0.09 8.64
C CYS A 50 -18.46 -0.19 8.20
N SER A 51 -19.20 -1.14 8.79
CA SER A 51 -20.66 -1.14 8.73
C SER A 51 -21.25 0.04 9.52
N ALA A 52 -22.53 0.36 9.29
CA ALA A 52 -23.22 1.42 10.03
C ALA A 52 -23.18 1.22 11.56
N GLN A 53 -23.30 -0.03 12.03
CA GLN A 53 -23.17 -0.34 13.45
C GLN A 53 -21.76 -0.06 13.99
N GLN A 54 -20.71 -0.40 13.21
CA GLN A 54 -19.32 -0.15 13.59
C GLN A 54 -18.98 1.34 13.57
N MET A 55 -19.51 2.11 12.62
CA MET A 55 -19.35 3.57 12.60
C MET A 55 -19.92 4.21 13.87
N ALA A 56 -21.10 3.77 14.32
CA ALA A 56 -21.70 4.27 15.56
C ALA A 56 -20.93 3.84 16.82
N ALA A 57 -20.43 2.59 16.86
CA ALA A 57 -19.74 2.05 18.03
C ALA A 57 -18.28 2.51 18.15
N MET A 58 -17.61 2.78 17.03
CA MET A 58 -16.15 3.01 16.97
C MET A 58 -15.79 4.15 15.99
N PRO A 59 -16.36 5.36 16.15
CA PRO A 59 -16.15 6.45 15.20
C PRO A 59 -14.67 6.81 15.02
N ALA A 60 -13.84 6.67 16.06
CA ALA A 60 -12.41 6.95 16.01
C ALA A 60 -11.61 6.03 15.05
N LEU A 61 -12.12 4.83 14.76
CA LEU A 61 -11.50 3.89 13.80
C LEU A 61 -12.15 3.95 12.41
N CYS A 62 -13.38 4.46 12.36
CA CYS A 62 -14.24 4.36 11.19
C CYS A 62 -14.35 5.69 10.44
N THR A 63 -14.13 6.83 11.09
CA THR A 63 -14.24 8.15 10.47
C THR A 63 -12.87 8.57 9.92
N ASP A 64 -12.79 8.75 8.60
CA ASP A 64 -11.61 9.30 7.94
C ASP A 64 -11.69 10.83 7.86
N ALA A 65 -10.57 11.47 7.51
CA ALA A 65 -10.51 12.91 7.31
C ALA A 65 -11.30 13.34 6.07
N ASP A 66 -11.71 14.61 6.03
CA ASP A 66 -12.43 15.18 4.90
C ASP A 66 -11.66 14.97 3.58
N GLY A 67 -12.36 14.47 2.56
CA GLY A 67 -11.78 14.17 1.24
C GLY A 67 -11.07 12.82 1.14
N VAL A 68 -10.95 12.05 2.23
CA VAL A 68 -10.43 10.68 2.19
C VAL A 68 -11.56 9.70 1.87
N ASP A 69 -11.49 9.07 0.70
CA ASP A 69 -12.36 7.96 0.33
C ASP A 69 -11.67 6.62 0.62
N ARG A 70 -12.00 6.03 1.78
CA ARG A 70 -11.44 4.74 2.18
C ARG A 70 -11.79 3.63 1.20
N GLU A 71 -13.00 3.59 0.67
CA GLU A 71 -13.39 2.50 -0.21
C GLU A 71 -12.61 2.55 -1.53
N ASP A 72 -12.37 3.74 -2.05
CA ASP A 72 -11.57 3.92 -3.26
C ASP A 72 -10.10 3.57 -3.03
N ILE A 73 -9.54 3.99 -1.89
CA ILE A 73 -8.20 3.59 -1.46
C ILE A 73 -8.09 2.06 -1.41
N HIS A 74 -9.07 1.35 -0.84
CA HIS A 74 -9.06 -0.11 -0.77
C HIS A 74 -9.17 -0.76 -2.16
N ARG A 75 -10.06 -0.26 -3.04
CA ARG A 75 -10.18 -0.77 -4.41
C ARG A 75 -8.86 -0.65 -5.16
N ASN A 76 -8.22 0.52 -5.09
CA ASN A 76 -6.93 0.77 -5.74
C ASN A 76 -5.82 -0.12 -5.13
N LEU A 77 -5.73 -0.17 -3.80
CA LEU A 77 -4.73 -0.98 -3.10
C LEU A 77 -4.83 -2.46 -3.44
N ILE A 78 -6.05 -3.01 -3.55
CA ILE A 78 -6.28 -4.42 -3.92
C ILE A 78 -5.76 -4.70 -5.34
N LEU A 79 -6.05 -3.80 -6.29
CA LEU A 79 -5.56 -3.93 -7.67
C LEU A 79 -4.03 -3.86 -7.74
N GLU A 80 -3.44 -2.86 -7.08
CA GLU A 80 -1.99 -2.66 -7.04
C GLU A 80 -1.27 -3.81 -6.33
N ALA A 81 -1.81 -4.34 -5.23
CA ALA A 81 -1.26 -5.51 -4.56
C ALA A 81 -1.30 -6.74 -5.48
N GLY A 82 -2.41 -6.97 -6.18
CA GLY A 82 -2.54 -8.04 -7.17
C GLY A 82 -1.48 -7.94 -8.26
N ASN A 83 -1.33 -6.73 -8.84
CA ASN A 83 -0.30 -6.45 -9.84
C ASN A 83 1.11 -6.69 -9.28
N PHE A 84 1.40 -6.17 -8.09
CA PHE A 84 2.70 -6.31 -7.45
C PHE A 84 3.08 -7.78 -7.23
N PHE A 85 2.16 -8.59 -6.72
CA PHE A 85 2.41 -10.02 -6.52
C PHE A 85 2.57 -10.76 -7.85
N ALA A 86 1.73 -10.47 -8.85
CA ALA A 86 1.85 -11.08 -10.16
C ALA A 86 3.22 -10.81 -10.82
N HIS A 87 3.74 -9.58 -10.71
CA HIS A 87 5.06 -9.23 -11.24
C HIS A 87 6.21 -9.80 -10.41
N THR A 88 6.09 -9.79 -9.08
CA THR A 88 7.17 -10.20 -8.17
C THR A 88 7.32 -11.71 -8.05
N LEU A 89 6.19 -12.43 -8.10
CA LEU A 89 6.13 -13.88 -7.88
C LEU A 89 5.84 -14.66 -9.18
N GLY A 90 5.46 -13.96 -10.25
CA GLY A 90 5.22 -14.56 -11.55
C GLY A 90 6.47 -15.26 -12.08
N ARG A 91 6.31 -16.48 -12.59
CA ARG A 91 7.41 -17.20 -13.23
C ARG A 91 7.83 -16.44 -14.50
N PRO A 92 9.14 -16.27 -14.77
CA PRO A 92 9.59 -15.76 -16.06
C PRO A 92 9.01 -16.63 -17.18
N SER A 93 8.27 -16.04 -18.11
CA SER A 93 7.79 -16.78 -19.27
C SER A 93 8.99 -17.22 -20.13
N ARG A 94 8.98 -18.47 -20.60
CA ARG A 94 10.02 -19.00 -21.50
C ARG A 94 10.03 -18.34 -22.90
N ALA A 95 9.16 -17.36 -23.16
CA ALA A 95 9.02 -16.71 -24.47
C ALA A 95 10.24 -15.86 -24.88
N GLY A 96 11.14 -15.53 -23.95
CA GLY A 96 12.38 -14.79 -24.24
C GLY A 96 13.60 -15.67 -24.56
N MET A 97 13.50 -17.00 -24.51
CA MET A 97 14.63 -17.93 -24.62
C MET A 97 14.60 -18.75 -25.92
N GLN A 98 14.20 -18.10 -27.02
CA GLN A 98 14.26 -18.65 -28.38
C GLN A 98 14.77 -17.59 -29.38
N THR A 99 15.88 -16.91 -29.08
CA THR A 99 16.62 -16.11 -30.09
C THR A 99 18.10 -16.07 -29.75
N ALA A 100 18.75 -17.23 -29.64
CA ALA A 100 20.21 -17.31 -29.60
C ALA A 100 20.65 -18.69 -30.09
N ASP A 101 20.37 -18.99 -31.35
CA ASP A 101 21.08 -19.99 -32.15
C ASP A 101 20.77 -19.68 -33.62
N GLN A 102 21.59 -18.81 -34.22
CA GLN A 102 21.85 -18.68 -35.66
C GLN A 102 23.14 -17.89 -35.85
#